data_AF-A0A8X7NE82-F1
#
_entry.id   AF-A0A8X7NE82-F1
#
_cell.length_a   1.000
_cell.length_b   1.000
_cell.length_c   1.000
_cell.angle_alpha   90.00
_cell.angle_beta   90.00
_cell.angle_gamma   90.00
#
_symmetry.space_group_name_H-M   'P 1'
#
loop_
_entity.id
_entity.type
_entity.pdbx_description
1 polymer ?
#
loop_
_entity_poly.entity_id
_entity_poly.type
_entity_poly.pdbx_seq_one_letter_code
_entity_poly.pdbx_strand_id
1 'polypeptide(L)'
;MGPQNPGKKMKWDNAFLEESGNEVAPSKENNTTQKGKSSFQNVNEDLVSTQIQHDPNGTTQIQHDPNGTTHSIDSVSPSSLWSGDLYNGEDLNLLATDLNNLVNDLMFNTKMAPVAGNVQEFADPEAEVTSCLYDLPEIVPEGYMIGKTDDERRYMRQFCERFTLQKLPFGVDNRNPGSYRNAIREVVMQHAVKEPFLLAAVLSQGAYSASEFPINEKQRQHDLENCGKYLTNCLQLLVPALSQTHKKQVKGDLTSNIENILLTVLSIAMSNACNEKQGWRPHLEGAKEIIMKATNSKIRSSPTLIVCKLWFADFEILAGLSSELGGTLRTKEQMDLVFNFDPYEQSVLKDYGLIQDNGFCVVTGYHIGCLEYLRELCDLLRRKKRNSNEQSDPFEYMHLISGLYTQYQIRFARVETTPDGPVLRGPLCDKVLKSDGKFETVSWMDLSQQAFTLAGLITVFTRLLNNPYDATHLKGLVTKVVDLIKVFQNCKPVDSTRFPVAFSMIQWPISVAGWACTEPSQYSVIENFFEMCSQTGSNSANMALERIKKVWELRDTGETVDGVDGVKVDIISY
;
A
#
# COMPACT_ATOMS: atom_id res chain seq x y z
N MET A 1 -27.77 19.81 -40.01
CA MET A 1 -26.51 20.15 -40.69
C MET A 1 -25.64 20.94 -39.72
N GLY A 2 -24.47 20.41 -39.38
CA GLY A 2 -23.30 21.15 -38.87
C GLY A 2 -23.30 21.60 -37.40
N PRO A 3 -22.55 20.94 -36.50
CA PRO A 3 -22.22 21.48 -35.17
C PRO A 3 -21.01 22.43 -35.26
N GLN A 4 -21.03 23.47 -34.44
CA GLN A 4 -19.93 24.44 -34.28
C GLN A 4 -18.76 23.83 -33.50
N ASN A 5 -17.55 24.12 -33.99
CA ASN A 5 -16.24 23.73 -33.46
C ASN A 5 -16.03 24.01 -31.96
N PRO A 6 -15.37 23.11 -31.20
CA PRO A 6 -14.75 23.46 -29.94
C PRO A 6 -13.26 23.85 -30.11
N GLY A 7 -12.91 24.98 -29.48
CA GLY A 7 -11.70 25.22 -28.69
C GLY A 7 -10.32 24.80 -29.23
N LYS A 8 -9.55 25.80 -29.69
CA LYS A 8 -8.09 25.73 -29.87
C LYS A 8 -7.40 25.36 -28.54
N LYS A 9 -6.62 24.27 -28.53
CA LYS A 9 -5.64 23.97 -27.49
C LYS A 9 -4.44 24.92 -27.61
N MET A 10 -4.06 25.52 -26.49
CA MET A 10 -2.95 26.47 -26.36
C MET A 10 -1.63 25.70 -26.23
N LYS A 11 -0.65 26.07 -27.07
CA LYS A 11 0.73 25.55 -27.02
C LYS A 11 1.47 26.18 -25.84
N TRP A 12 2.22 25.39 -25.09
CA TRP A 12 3.20 25.89 -24.12
C TRP A 12 4.56 25.93 -24.80
N ASP A 13 5.10 27.13 -24.98
CA ASP A 13 6.48 27.36 -25.39
C ASP A 13 7.37 27.54 -24.15
N ASN A 14 8.57 26.96 -24.23
CA ASN A 14 9.66 27.10 -23.27
C ASN A 14 10.06 28.56 -23.08
N ALA A 15 9.88 29.09 -21.88
CA ALA A 15 10.62 30.25 -21.39
C ALA A 15 10.56 30.24 -19.86
N PHE A 16 11.72 30.22 -19.20
CA PHE A 16 12.08 30.88 -17.94
C PHE A 16 13.34 30.22 -17.35
N LEU A 17 14.46 30.51 -18.00
CA LEU A 17 15.79 30.54 -17.38
C LEU A 17 16.37 31.89 -17.78
N GLU A 18 16.43 32.81 -16.82
CA GLU A 18 17.34 33.95 -16.67
C GLU A 18 16.64 35.02 -15.84
N GLU A 19 17.06 35.17 -14.58
CA GLU A 19 17.51 36.47 -14.09
C GLU A 19 18.45 36.27 -12.89
N SER A 20 19.63 36.87 -13.06
CA SER A 20 20.63 37.24 -12.06
C SER A 20 19.99 38.00 -10.88
N GLY A 21 20.52 38.12 -9.68
CA GLY A 21 21.83 37.85 -9.10
C GLY A 21 21.90 38.71 -7.84
N ASN A 22 22.43 38.18 -6.75
CA ASN A 22 23.24 38.93 -5.79
C ASN A 22 23.77 37.98 -4.72
N GLU A 23 25.06 37.68 -4.85
CA GLU A 23 25.89 37.08 -3.83
C GLU A 23 26.01 38.04 -2.64
N VAL A 24 25.70 37.55 -1.44
CA VAL A 24 26.21 38.11 -0.20
C VAL A 24 26.75 36.94 0.62
N ALA A 25 28.07 36.90 0.76
CA ALA A 25 28.81 35.94 1.56
C ALA A 25 28.45 36.06 3.06
N PRO A 26 28.45 34.95 3.83
CA PRO A 26 28.55 35.05 5.27
C PRO A 26 29.99 34.83 5.72
N SER A 27 30.49 35.85 6.41
CA SER A 27 31.71 35.88 7.19
C SER A 27 31.74 34.79 8.26
N LYS A 28 32.91 34.18 8.41
CA LYS A 28 33.30 33.36 9.56
C LYS A 28 33.25 34.22 10.82
N GLU A 29 32.57 33.75 11.86
CA GLU A 29 32.94 34.09 13.23
C GLU A 29 32.73 32.90 14.16
N ASN A 30 33.81 32.58 14.86
CA ASN A 30 33.90 31.59 15.92
C ASN A 30 33.01 32.00 17.08
N ASN A 31 32.39 31.04 17.76
CA ASN A 31 32.39 31.07 19.22
C ASN A 31 32.32 29.67 19.83
N THR A 32 33.26 29.47 20.73
CA THR A 32 33.53 28.30 21.55
C THR A 32 32.72 28.37 22.84
N THR A 33 32.68 27.25 23.59
CA THR A 33 32.22 27.09 24.99
C THR A 33 30.69 27.15 25.20
N GLN A 34 30.06 26.33 26.04
CA GLN A 34 30.52 25.72 27.29
C GLN A 34 29.57 24.58 27.72
N LYS A 35 30.15 23.54 28.35
CA LYS A 35 29.45 22.53 29.14
C LYS A 35 28.65 23.19 30.27
N GLY A 36 27.39 22.78 30.44
CA GLY A 36 26.57 23.09 31.61
C GLY A 36 25.82 21.85 32.09
N LYS A 37 26.32 21.22 33.15
CA LYS A 37 25.56 20.31 34.01
C LYS A 37 24.63 21.15 34.88
N SER A 38 23.37 20.74 35.05
CA SER A 38 22.61 21.06 36.25
C SER A 38 21.66 19.93 36.62
N SER A 39 21.84 19.46 37.84
CA SER A 39 21.08 18.48 38.60
C SER A 39 19.94 19.14 39.39
N PHE A 40 19.11 18.28 40.00
CA PHE A 40 18.03 18.51 40.98
C PHE A 40 16.65 18.81 40.36
N GLN A 41 15.52 18.24 40.79
CA GLN A 41 15.20 17.50 42.03
C GLN A 41 13.90 16.68 41.83
N ASN A 42 13.87 15.46 42.37
CA ASN A 42 12.68 14.60 42.51
C ASN A 42 11.71 15.15 43.56
N VAL A 43 10.42 14.85 43.37
CA VAL A 43 9.45 14.63 44.45
C VAL A 43 8.75 13.28 44.18
N ASN A 44 8.66 12.48 45.24
CA ASN A 44 8.24 11.07 45.35
C ASN A 44 6.73 10.83 45.24
N GLU A 45 6.37 9.57 44.95
CA GLU A 45 5.45 8.63 45.67
C GLU A 45 5.12 7.47 44.69
N ASP A 46 5.09 6.17 44.96
CA ASP A 46 5.44 5.22 46.02
C ASP A 46 5.49 3.82 45.32
N LEU A 47 6.59 3.06 45.35
CA LEU A 47 6.90 1.92 46.24
C LEU A 47 5.92 0.73 46.22
N VAL A 48 6.31 -0.37 45.54
CA VAL A 48 6.19 -1.74 46.09
C VAL A 48 7.49 -2.51 45.77
N SER A 49 8.05 -3.07 46.83
CA SER A 49 9.39 -3.62 46.99
C SER A 49 9.52 -5.07 46.53
N THR A 50 10.65 -5.45 45.92
CA THR A 50 11.09 -6.85 45.86
C THR A 50 12.54 -6.95 46.33
N GLN A 51 12.74 -7.65 47.44
CA GLN A 51 14.05 -7.94 48.02
C GLN A 51 14.77 -9.02 47.20
N ILE A 52 16.06 -8.79 46.93
CA ILE A 52 16.98 -9.78 46.40
C ILE A 52 17.72 -10.40 47.59
N GLN A 53 17.67 -11.74 47.72
CA GLN A 53 18.63 -12.51 48.51
C GLN A 53 19.46 -13.39 47.58
N HIS A 54 20.77 -13.27 47.70
CA HIS A 54 21.76 -14.19 47.15
C HIS A 54 22.00 -15.33 48.15
N ASP A 55 22.12 -16.58 47.68
CA ASP A 55 23.27 -17.42 48.05
C ASP A 55 23.55 -18.53 47.01
N PRO A 56 24.81 -19.01 46.89
CA PRO A 56 25.36 -19.76 45.76
C PRO A 56 25.62 -21.26 46.06
N ASN A 57 25.99 -22.00 45.01
CA ASN A 57 26.54 -23.37 45.01
C ASN A 57 25.62 -24.51 45.49
N GLY A 58 25.34 -25.45 44.57
CA GLY A 58 24.79 -26.74 44.96
C GLY A 58 24.33 -27.59 43.78
N THR A 59 25.26 -28.34 43.20
CA THR A 59 24.97 -29.38 42.21
C THR A 59 24.08 -30.48 42.82
N THR A 60 23.21 -31.04 41.98
CA THR A 60 22.93 -32.47 41.74
C THR A 60 21.51 -32.99 42.03
N GLN A 61 20.99 -33.63 40.97
CA GLN A 61 20.23 -34.89 40.95
C GLN A 61 18.70 -34.88 41.13
N ILE A 62 18.12 -35.72 40.26
CA ILE A 62 16.73 -35.90 39.89
C ILE A 62 16.00 -36.71 40.96
N GLN A 63 14.79 -36.31 41.33
CA GLN A 63 13.77 -37.19 41.90
C GLN A 63 12.43 -36.94 41.23
N HIS A 64 11.95 -37.96 40.53
CA HIS A 64 10.56 -38.12 40.12
C HIS A 64 9.73 -38.48 41.35
N ASP A 65 8.59 -37.81 41.53
CA ASP A 65 7.41 -38.42 42.15
C ASP A 65 6.13 -37.92 41.43
N PRO A 66 5.08 -38.75 41.33
CA PRO A 66 4.00 -38.61 40.35
C PRO A 66 2.78 -37.86 40.91
N ASN A 67 2.00 -37.29 39.97
CA ASN A 67 0.68 -36.66 40.12
C ASN A 67 0.64 -35.20 40.61
N GLY A 68 0.41 -34.30 39.65
CA GLY A 68 0.00 -32.92 39.88
C GLY A 68 -0.05 -32.14 38.57
N THR A 69 -1.18 -32.19 37.87
CA THR A 69 -1.41 -31.54 36.58
C THR A 69 -1.19 -30.03 36.69
N THR A 70 -0.20 -29.51 35.95
CA THR A 70 -0.05 -28.07 35.71
C THR A 70 0.06 -27.85 34.21
N HIS A 71 -0.87 -27.10 33.64
CA HIS A 71 -0.87 -26.71 32.23
C HIS A 71 0.32 -25.79 31.94
N SER A 72 1.35 -26.34 31.31
CA SER A 72 2.40 -25.60 30.61
C SER A 72 1.85 -25.09 29.28
N ILE A 73 1.97 -23.78 29.04
CA ILE A 73 1.86 -23.20 27.71
C ILE A 73 3.13 -23.64 26.97
N ASP A 74 3.04 -24.75 26.23
CA ASP A 74 4.12 -25.21 25.38
C ASP A 74 4.31 -24.22 24.24
N SER A 75 5.36 -23.42 24.34
CA SER A 75 5.97 -22.73 23.21
C SER A 75 6.43 -23.81 22.21
N VAL A 76 5.65 -24.01 21.15
CA VAL A 76 5.99 -24.92 20.06
C VAL A 76 7.30 -24.43 19.43
N SER A 77 8.35 -25.24 19.57
CA SER A 77 9.62 -25.03 18.87
C SER A 77 9.40 -25.15 17.36
N PRO A 78 9.91 -24.21 16.53
CA PRO A 78 9.73 -24.28 15.08
C PRO A 78 10.43 -25.53 14.54
N SER A 79 9.68 -26.33 13.80
CA SER A 79 10.12 -27.60 13.22
C SER A 79 11.33 -27.42 12.30
N SER A 80 12.24 -28.40 12.37
CA SER A 80 13.51 -28.46 11.65
C SER A 80 13.35 -28.91 10.19
N LEU A 81 12.49 -28.24 9.41
CA LEU A 81 12.38 -28.53 7.98
C LEU A 81 13.53 -27.88 7.21
N TRP A 82 14.23 -28.71 6.44
CA TRP A 82 15.34 -28.32 5.57
C TRP A 82 14.78 -27.53 4.37
N SER A 83 15.46 -26.48 3.95
CA SER A 83 14.96 -25.50 2.96
C SER A 83 14.60 -26.08 1.58
N GLY A 84 15.01 -27.31 1.26
CA GLY A 84 14.63 -28.02 0.04
C GLY A 84 13.19 -28.56 0.03
N ASP A 85 12.56 -28.73 1.19
CA ASP A 85 11.18 -29.24 1.33
C ASP A 85 10.16 -28.13 1.65
N LEU A 86 10.61 -26.87 1.81
CA LEU A 86 9.75 -25.78 2.28
C LEU A 86 8.77 -25.27 1.22
N TYR A 87 9.20 -25.27 -0.04
CA TYR A 87 8.39 -24.89 -1.21
C TYR A 87 8.36 -26.06 -2.17
N ASN A 88 7.19 -26.65 -2.37
CA ASN A 88 7.04 -27.80 -3.27
C ASN A 88 6.88 -27.30 -4.72
N GLY A 89 6.97 -28.21 -5.71
CA GLY A 89 6.76 -27.86 -7.11
C GLY A 89 5.37 -27.29 -7.40
N GLU A 90 4.37 -27.61 -6.57
CA GLU A 90 3.01 -27.12 -6.73
C GLU A 90 2.90 -25.62 -6.40
N ASP A 91 3.57 -25.13 -5.35
CA ASP A 91 3.57 -23.70 -4.99
C ASP A 91 4.14 -22.83 -6.10
N LEU A 92 5.28 -23.24 -6.66
CA LEU A 92 5.96 -22.49 -7.72
C LEU A 92 5.20 -22.60 -9.06
N ASN A 93 4.54 -23.73 -9.32
CA ASN A 93 3.66 -23.89 -10.49
C ASN A 93 2.38 -23.05 -10.38
N LEU A 94 1.80 -22.95 -9.18
CA LEU A 94 0.65 -22.08 -8.91
C LEU A 94 1.03 -20.62 -9.19
N LEU A 95 2.20 -20.20 -8.70
CA LEU A 95 2.72 -18.87 -8.95
C LEU A 95 3.04 -18.59 -10.43
N ALA A 96 3.59 -19.57 -11.15
CA ALA A 96 3.80 -19.48 -12.60
C ALA A 96 2.46 -19.28 -13.34
N THR A 97 1.45 -20.03 -12.92
CA THR A 97 0.09 -19.98 -13.49
C THR A 97 -0.55 -18.64 -13.20
N ASP A 98 -0.47 -18.17 -11.97
CA ASP A 98 -0.97 -16.87 -11.52
C ASP A 98 -0.35 -15.76 -12.35
N LEU A 99 0.97 -15.76 -12.53
CA LEU A 99 1.64 -14.73 -13.30
C LEU A 99 1.31 -14.80 -14.80
N ASN A 100 1.25 -15.99 -15.38
CA ASN A 100 0.87 -16.13 -16.78
C ASN A 100 -0.55 -15.57 -17.01
N ASN A 101 -1.50 -15.88 -16.13
CA ASN A 101 -2.85 -15.34 -16.19
C ASN A 101 -2.84 -13.80 -16.04
N LEU A 102 -2.06 -13.30 -15.08
CA LEU A 102 -1.96 -11.87 -14.76
C LEU A 102 -1.45 -11.06 -15.96
N VAL A 103 -0.42 -11.58 -16.64
CA VAL A 103 0.15 -10.97 -17.84
C VAL A 103 -0.81 -11.02 -19.02
N ASN A 104 -1.49 -12.15 -19.23
CA ASN A 104 -2.48 -12.28 -20.30
C ASN A 104 -3.65 -11.32 -20.09
N ASP A 105 -4.14 -11.16 -18.85
CA ASP A 105 -5.17 -10.19 -18.51
C ASP A 105 -4.71 -8.76 -18.77
N LEU A 106 -3.48 -8.41 -18.38
CA LEU A 106 -2.90 -7.09 -18.63
C LEU A 106 -2.80 -6.79 -20.13
N MET A 107 -2.30 -7.73 -20.96
CA MET A 107 -2.22 -7.57 -22.42
C MET A 107 -3.60 -7.45 -23.05
N PHE A 108 -4.56 -8.25 -22.60
CA PHE A 108 -5.93 -8.22 -23.12
C PHE A 108 -6.65 -6.91 -22.78
N ASN A 109 -6.44 -6.40 -21.57
CA ASN A 109 -7.07 -5.16 -21.08
C ASN A 109 -6.55 -3.92 -21.79
N THR A 110 -5.25 -3.89 -22.07
CA THR A 110 -4.59 -2.76 -22.71
C THR A 110 -4.72 -2.77 -24.24
N LYS A 111 -5.44 -3.74 -24.82
CA LYS A 111 -5.58 -3.96 -26.28
C LYS A 111 -4.22 -4.06 -26.98
N MET A 112 -3.19 -4.53 -26.27
CA MET A 112 -1.90 -4.80 -26.87
C MET A 112 -2.09 -5.95 -27.86
N ALA A 113 -1.64 -5.76 -29.11
CA ALA A 113 -1.61 -6.87 -30.04
C ALA A 113 -0.68 -7.95 -29.46
N PRO A 114 -1.07 -9.24 -29.44
CA PRO A 114 -0.09 -10.29 -29.23
C PRO A 114 0.97 -10.08 -30.30
N VAL A 115 2.22 -9.87 -29.89
CA VAL A 115 3.31 -9.77 -30.85
C VAL A 115 3.45 -11.16 -31.48
N ALA A 116 2.73 -11.39 -32.57
CA ALA A 116 2.99 -12.48 -33.51
C ALA A 116 4.27 -12.09 -34.27
N GLY A 117 5.39 -12.14 -33.56
CA GLY A 117 6.70 -11.80 -34.09
C GLY A 117 7.51 -13.08 -34.17
N ASN A 118 7.95 -13.39 -35.38
CA ASN A 118 8.94 -14.42 -35.68
C ASN A 118 9.98 -14.54 -34.57
N VAL A 119 10.28 -15.78 -34.21
CA VAL A 119 11.47 -16.17 -33.46
C VAL A 119 12.67 -15.53 -34.15
N GLN A 120 13.06 -14.34 -33.71
CA GLN A 120 14.44 -13.95 -33.82
C GLN A 120 15.14 -14.97 -32.93
N GLU A 121 15.98 -15.82 -33.50
CA GLU A 121 16.95 -16.60 -32.72
C GLU A 121 17.68 -15.58 -31.86
N PHE A 122 17.24 -15.47 -30.60
CA PHE A 122 17.90 -14.62 -29.64
C PHE A 122 19.23 -15.29 -29.34
N ALA A 123 20.31 -14.55 -29.59
CA ALA A 123 21.62 -14.90 -29.12
C ALA A 123 21.53 -15.31 -27.65
N ASP A 124 22.26 -16.35 -27.30
CA ASP A 124 22.30 -17.03 -26.00
C ASP A 124 21.78 -16.14 -24.83
N PRO A 125 20.65 -16.50 -24.18
CA PRO A 125 20.10 -15.72 -23.08
C PRO A 125 21.07 -15.59 -21.89
N GLU A 126 22.14 -16.40 -21.87
CA GLU A 126 23.22 -16.32 -20.89
C GLU A 126 24.23 -15.19 -21.14
N ALA A 127 24.32 -14.58 -22.34
CA ALA A 127 25.40 -13.64 -22.69
C ALA A 127 24.99 -12.15 -22.71
N GLU A 128 23.74 -11.82 -23.06
CA GLU A 128 23.30 -10.39 -23.15
C GLU A 128 22.65 -9.86 -21.86
N VAL A 129 22.27 -10.76 -20.95
CA VAL A 129 21.53 -10.46 -19.72
C VAL A 129 22.43 -10.50 -18.47
N THR A 130 23.56 -11.20 -18.53
CA THR A 130 24.55 -11.33 -17.43
C THR A 130 25.34 -10.07 -17.12
N SER A 131 25.18 -8.99 -17.90
CA SER A 131 25.89 -7.72 -17.71
C SER A 131 25.08 -6.64 -16.98
N CYS A 132 23.88 -6.93 -16.44
CA CYS A 132 23.02 -5.90 -15.84
C CYS A 132 23.42 -5.49 -14.40
N LEU A 133 24.67 -5.65 -13.98
CA LEU A 133 25.14 -5.09 -12.71
C LEU A 133 25.24 -3.56 -12.85
N TYR A 134 24.13 -2.86 -12.63
CA TYR A 134 24.16 -1.44 -12.33
C TYR A 134 24.63 -1.30 -10.88
N ASP A 135 25.73 -0.59 -10.65
CA ASP A 135 26.16 -0.20 -9.30
C ASP A 135 25.17 0.83 -8.74
N LEU A 136 24.07 0.33 -8.18
CA LEU A 136 23.09 1.15 -7.50
C LEU A 136 23.73 1.75 -6.23
N PRO A 137 23.65 3.07 -6.02
CA PRO A 137 23.85 3.63 -4.69
C PRO A 137 22.85 3.01 -3.71
N GLU A 138 23.23 2.95 -2.43
CA GLU A 138 22.38 2.46 -1.33
C GLU A 138 21.01 3.17 -1.29
N ILE A 139 20.97 4.40 -1.80
CA ILE A 139 19.78 5.22 -2.02
C ILE A 139 19.72 5.59 -3.50
N VAL A 140 18.66 5.21 -4.21
CA VAL A 140 18.47 5.55 -5.64
C VAL A 140 18.05 7.02 -5.77
N PRO A 141 18.89 7.93 -6.31
CA PRO A 141 18.52 9.32 -6.48
C PRO A 141 17.38 9.50 -7.49
N GLU A 142 16.61 10.57 -7.34
CA GLU A 142 15.68 11.01 -8.39
C GLU A 142 16.45 11.32 -9.68
N GLY A 143 15.98 10.79 -10.81
CA GLY A 143 16.69 10.89 -12.09
C GLY A 143 17.88 9.94 -12.28
N TYR A 144 18.09 8.94 -11.41
CA TYR A 144 19.10 7.90 -11.63
C TYR A 144 18.76 7.06 -12.88
N MET A 145 19.65 7.12 -13.87
CA MET A 145 19.40 6.60 -15.23
C MET A 145 19.84 5.14 -15.35
N ILE A 146 18.94 4.20 -15.01
CA ILE A 146 19.09 2.78 -15.35
C ILE A 146 18.40 2.52 -16.68
N GLY A 147 19.08 1.84 -17.61
CA GLY A 147 18.57 1.50 -18.93
C GLY A 147 19.61 1.69 -20.03
N LYS A 148 19.65 0.74 -20.96
CA LYS A 148 20.53 0.71 -22.12
C LYS A 148 20.06 1.69 -23.21
N THR A 149 18.76 1.95 -23.29
CA THR A 149 18.14 2.83 -24.31
C THR A 149 17.46 4.06 -23.69
N ASP A 150 17.21 5.10 -24.50
CA ASP A 150 16.44 6.27 -24.06
C ASP A 150 15.03 5.91 -23.58
N ASP A 151 14.40 4.93 -24.24
CA ASP A 151 13.11 4.41 -23.83
C ASP A 151 13.18 3.70 -22.48
N GLU A 152 14.14 2.80 -22.28
CA GLU A 152 14.31 2.11 -20.98
C GLU A 152 14.56 3.10 -19.84
N ARG A 153 15.40 4.12 -20.07
CA ARG A 153 15.67 5.17 -19.09
C ARG A 153 14.42 5.98 -18.77
N ARG A 154 13.60 6.27 -19.77
CA ARG A 154 12.30 6.94 -19.60
C ARG A 154 11.31 6.05 -18.84
N TYR A 155 11.20 4.77 -19.18
CA TYR A 155 10.30 3.83 -18.50
C TYR A 155 10.71 3.62 -17.05
N MET A 156 11.99 3.45 -16.77
CA MET A 156 12.49 3.34 -15.41
C MET A 156 12.14 4.56 -14.56
N ARG A 157 12.28 5.75 -15.15
CA ARG A 157 11.87 7.00 -14.51
C ARG A 157 10.37 7.01 -14.20
N GLN A 158 9.53 6.66 -15.18
CA GLN A 158 8.07 6.60 -14.98
C GLN A 158 7.68 5.58 -13.92
N PHE A 159 8.36 4.43 -13.85
CA PHE A 159 8.16 3.47 -12.78
C PHE A 159 8.45 4.10 -11.40
N CYS A 160 9.63 4.71 -11.25
CA CYS A 160 10.08 5.29 -9.99
C CYS A 160 9.27 6.51 -9.55
N GLU A 161 8.80 7.35 -10.47
CA GLU A 161 8.16 8.64 -10.18
C GLU A 161 6.63 8.57 -10.20
N ARG A 162 6.02 7.58 -10.86
CA ARG A 162 4.56 7.48 -11.00
C ARG A 162 4.01 6.15 -10.52
N PHE A 163 4.51 5.03 -11.03
CA PHE A 163 3.96 3.72 -10.69
C PHE A 163 4.08 3.42 -9.18
N THR A 164 5.24 3.68 -8.58
CA THR A 164 5.43 3.42 -7.15
C THR A 164 4.62 4.34 -6.23
N LEU A 165 4.11 5.47 -6.74
CA LEU A 165 3.18 6.33 -6.01
C LEU A 165 1.79 5.70 -5.87
N GLN A 166 1.44 4.71 -6.70
CA GLN A 166 0.20 3.95 -6.51
C GLN A 166 0.24 3.19 -5.18
N LYS A 167 1.40 2.64 -4.77
CA LYS A 167 1.55 1.95 -3.47
C LYS A 167 1.83 2.89 -2.31
N LEU A 168 2.70 3.87 -2.54
CA LEU A 168 3.18 4.82 -1.54
C LEU A 168 2.86 6.24 -2.00
N PRO A 169 1.61 6.70 -1.84
CA PRO A 169 1.13 7.95 -2.44
C PRO A 169 1.71 9.23 -1.83
N PHE A 170 2.47 9.09 -0.74
CA PHE A 170 3.24 10.19 -0.14
C PHE A 170 4.60 10.44 -0.80
N GLY A 171 5.04 9.58 -1.74
CA GLY A 171 6.23 9.77 -2.57
C GLY A 171 7.60 9.82 -1.86
N VAL A 172 8.44 10.78 -2.21
CA VAL A 172 9.74 11.04 -1.56
C VAL A 172 9.78 12.50 -1.16
N ASP A 173 10.12 12.77 0.10
CA ASP A 173 10.20 14.16 0.57
C ASP A 173 11.58 14.76 0.31
N ASN A 174 11.77 15.29 -0.91
CA ASN A 174 13.03 15.91 -1.32
C ASN A 174 13.33 17.24 -0.60
N ARG A 175 12.33 17.86 0.04
CA ARG A 175 12.49 19.17 0.69
C ARG A 175 13.16 19.07 2.06
N ASN A 176 13.10 17.91 2.70
CA ASN A 176 13.78 17.61 3.95
C ASN A 176 14.56 16.30 3.81
N PRO A 177 15.87 16.35 3.46
CA PRO A 177 16.72 15.15 3.44
C PRO A 177 16.67 14.47 4.82
N GLY A 178 15.96 13.34 4.91
CA GLY A 178 15.74 12.56 6.13
C GLY A 178 14.27 12.35 6.56
N SER A 179 13.29 12.93 5.86
CA SER A 179 11.88 12.98 6.33
C SER A 179 11.00 11.85 5.80
N TYR A 180 11.16 11.40 4.55
CA TYR A 180 10.32 10.33 3.98
C TYR A 180 10.93 9.74 2.69
N ARG A 181 10.98 8.40 2.57
CA ARG A 181 11.52 7.65 1.43
C ARG A 181 10.46 6.73 0.84
N ASN A 182 10.55 6.45 -0.46
CA ASN A 182 9.74 5.41 -1.09
C ASN A 182 10.47 4.06 -0.98
N ALA A 183 10.29 3.39 0.16
CA ALA A 183 11.01 2.17 0.45
C ALA A 183 10.59 1.00 -0.45
N ILE A 184 9.34 0.95 -0.93
CA ILE A 184 8.90 -0.04 -1.91
C ILE A 184 9.67 0.13 -3.22
N ARG A 185 9.82 1.37 -3.71
CA ARG A 185 10.66 1.69 -4.86
C ARG A 185 12.10 1.22 -4.63
N GLU A 186 12.68 1.56 -3.49
CA GLU A 186 14.08 1.21 -3.17
C GLU A 186 14.29 -0.31 -3.14
N VAL A 187 13.44 -1.06 -2.45
CA VAL A 187 13.48 -2.53 -2.40
C VAL A 187 13.34 -3.12 -3.80
N VAL A 188 12.32 -2.72 -4.56
CA VAL A 188 12.12 -3.25 -5.92
C VAL A 188 13.34 -2.95 -6.80
N MET A 189 13.90 -1.75 -6.74
CA MET A 189 15.04 -1.36 -7.57
C MET A 189 16.33 -2.10 -7.20
N GLN A 190 16.62 -2.27 -5.91
CA GLN A 190 17.79 -3.01 -5.43
C GLN A 190 17.81 -4.47 -5.91
N HIS A 191 16.63 -5.06 -6.07
CA HIS A 191 16.45 -6.41 -6.60
C HIS A 191 16.41 -6.42 -8.14
N ALA A 192 15.70 -5.48 -8.76
CA ALA A 192 15.50 -5.42 -10.21
C ALA A 192 16.81 -5.33 -10.98
N VAL A 193 17.81 -4.59 -10.49
CA VAL A 193 19.10 -4.51 -11.20
C VAL A 193 19.86 -5.84 -11.21
N LYS A 194 19.59 -6.74 -10.27
CA LYS A 194 20.26 -8.05 -10.20
C LYS A 194 19.49 -9.12 -10.97
N GLU A 195 18.20 -8.88 -11.24
CA GLU A 195 17.26 -9.94 -11.59
C GLU A 195 16.46 -9.61 -12.85
N PRO A 196 16.79 -10.27 -13.98
CA PRO A 196 16.29 -9.90 -15.29
C PRO A 196 14.78 -9.91 -15.45
N PHE A 197 14.08 -10.89 -14.85
CA PHE A 197 12.62 -10.98 -14.94
C PHE A 197 11.95 -9.84 -14.16
N LEU A 198 12.49 -9.47 -13.00
CA LEU A 198 11.98 -8.35 -12.21
C LEU A 198 12.25 -7.01 -12.91
N LEU A 199 13.43 -6.85 -13.53
CA LEU A 199 13.72 -5.70 -14.37
C LEU A 199 12.75 -5.56 -15.54
N ALA A 200 12.44 -6.67 -16.21
CA ALA A 200 11.46 -6.69 -17.29
C ALA A 200 10.06 -6.28 -16.78
N ALA A 201 9.64 -6.74 -15.60
CA ALA A 201 8.40 -6.29 -14.97
C ALA A 201 8.42 -4.77 -14.71
N VAL A 202 9.50 -4.24 -14.12
CA VAL A 202 9.69 -2.81 -13.85
C VAL A 202 9.61 -1.98 -15.14
N LEU A 203 10.30 -2.39 -16.21
CA LEU A 203 10.27 -1.70 -17.50
C LEU A 203 8.89 -1.77 -18.17
N SER A 204 8.18 -2.89 -18.06
CA SER A 204 6.81 -3.02 -18.54
C SER A 204 5.87 -2.03 -17.84
N GLN A 205 5.92 -1.97 -16.51
CA GLN A 205 5.10 -1.02 -15.74
C GLN A 205 5.46 0.44 -16.03
N GLY A 206 6.75 0.73 -16.18
CA GLY A 206 7.23 2.05 -16.60
C GLY A 206 6.74 2.46 -17.99
N ALA A 207 6.74 1.52 -18.95
CA ALA A 207 6.24 1.74 -20.31
C ALA A 207 4.72 1.96 -20.33
N TYR A 208 3.97 1.21 -19.52
CA TYR A 208 2.54 1.44 -19.34
C TYR A 208 2.27 2.85 -18.81
N SER A 209 2.93 3.26 -17.72
CA SER A 209 2.76 4.60 -17.16
C SER A 209 3.18 5.71 -18.14
N ALA A 210 4.24 5.50 -18.93
CA ALA A 210 4.62 6.43 -20.00
C ALA A 210 3.52 6.60 -21.07
N SER A 211 2.79 5.52 -21.37
CA SER A 211 1.72 5.52 -22.38
C SER A 211 0.47 6.30 -21.96
N GLU A 212 0.28 6.55 -20.65
CA GLU A 212 -0.82 7.37 -20.13
C GLU A 212 -0.57 8.87 -20.36
N PHE A 213 0.69 9.28 -20.54
CA PHE A 213 1.11 10.66 -20.78
C PHE A 213 1.91 10.82 -22.08
N PRO A 214 1.35 10.42 -23.24
CA PRO A 214 2.11 10.39 -24.49
C PRO A 214 2.23 11.79 -25.12
N ILE A 215 3.37 12.04 -25.77
CA ILE A 215 3.57 13.25 -26.58
C ILE A 215 2.62 13.24 -27.79
N ASN A 216 2.40 12.06 -28.38
CA ASN A 216 1.52 11.84 -29.53
C ASN A 216 1.08 10.37 -29.59
N GLU A 217 0.08 10.07 -30.43
CA GLU A 217 -0.49 8.72 -30.54
C GLU A 217 0.53 7.66 -31.00
N LYS A 218 1.50 8.04 -31.83
CA LYS A 218 2.57 7.12 -32.26
C LYS A 218 3.45 6.71 -31.08
N GLN A 219 3.80 7.67 -30.21
CA GLN A 219 4.58 7.40 -29.01
C GLN A 219 3.78 6.55 -28.02
N ARG A 220 2.48 6.83 -27.87
CA ARG A 220 1.58 6.01 -27.05
C ARG A 220 1.59 4.56 -27.49
N GLN A 221 1.40 4.32 -28.78
CA GLN A 221 1.37 2.98 -29.36
C GLN A 221 2.72 2.26 -29.19
N HIS A 222 3.84 2.96 -29.43
CA HIS A 222 5.19 2.44 -29.19
C HIS A 222 5.43 2.05 -27.72
N ASP A 223 4.98 2.88 -26.79
CA ASP A 223 5.12 2.62 -25.35
C ASP A 223 4.26 1.41 -24.91
N LEU A 224 3.04 1.27 -25.46
CA LEU A 224 2.19 0.08 -25.25
C LEU A 224 2.81 -1.20 -25.84
N GLU A 225 3.39 -1.13 -27.04
CA GLU A 225 4.09 -2.26 -27.66
C GLU A 225 5.30 -2.70 -26.83
N ASN A 226 6.10 -1.74 -26.35
CA ASN A 226 7.23 -2.03 -25.46
C ASN A 226 6.75 -2.60 -24.12
N CYS A 227 5.65 -2.10 -23.55
CA CYS A 227 5.05 -2.66 -22.35
C CYS A 227 4.73 -4.16 -22.54
N GLY A 228 4.05 -4.52 -23.63
CA GLY A 228 3.73 -5.92 -23.95
C GLY A 228 4.97 -6.78 -24.20
N LYS A 229 5.99 -6.22 -24.85
CA LYS A 229 7.29 -6.89 -25.08
C LYS A 229 7.99 -7.22 -23.76
N TYR A 230 8.13 -6.24 -22.86
CA TYR A 230 8.79 -6.47 -21.57
C TYR A 230 7.99 -7.41 -20.67
N LEU A 231 6.67 -7.37 -20.75
CA LEU A 231 5.81 -8.30 -20.01
C LEU A 231 5.98 -9.75 -20.49
N THR A 232 6.08 -9.94 -21.81
CA THR A 232 6.38 -11.24 -22.42
C THR A 232 7.76 -11.74 -21.99
N ASN A 233 8.77 -10.86 -22.02
CA ASN A 233 10.13 -11.18 -21.55
C ASN A 233 10.14 -11.58 -20.06
N CYS A 234 9.39 -10.86 -19.22
CA CYS A 234 9.24 -11.18 -17.80
C CYS A 234 8.77 -12.64 -17.61
N LEU A 235 7.70 -13.05 -18.30
CA LEU A 235 7.20 -14.42 -18.23
C LEU A 235 8.23 -15.45 -18.71
N GLN A 236 8.86 -15.20 -19.86
CA GLN A 236 9.83 -16.12 -20.46
C GLN A 236 11.06 -16.33 -19.57
N LEU A 237 11.47 -15.30 -18.84
CA LEU A 237 12.60 -15.37 -17.91
C LEU A 237 12.21 -15.96 -16.55
N LEU A 238 10.96 -15.77 -16.12
CA LEU A 238 10.50 -16.29 -14.84
C LEU A 238 10.31 -17.81 -14.85
N VAL A 239 9.77 -18.38 -15.93
CA VAL A 239 9.51 -19.84 -16.02
C VAL A 239 10.78 -20.68 -15.77
N PRO A 240 11.94 -20.37 -16.39
CA PRO A 240 13.21 -20.98 -16.05
C PRO A 240 13.67 -20.69 -14.61
N ALA A 241 13.48 -19.47 -14.11
CA ALA A 241 13.88 -19.11 -12.74
C ALA A 241 13.12 -19.91 -11.67
N LEU A 242 11.83 -20.15 -11.88
CA LEU A 242 10.99 -21.01 -11.03
C LEU A 242 11.49 -22.47 -11.07
N SER A 243 11.84 -22.96 -12.26
CA SER A 243 12.37 -24.31 -12.44
C SER A 243 13.77 -24.51 -11.84
N GLN A 244 14.63 -23.48 -11.89
CA GLN A 244 15.97 -23.49 -11.33
C GLN A 244 15.98 -23.34 -9.81
N THR A 245 14.94 -22.76 -9.22
CA THR A 245 14.77 -22.65 -7.75
C THR A 245 14.79 -24.04 -7.09
N HIS A 246 14.33 -25.09 -7.79
CA HIS A 246 14.44 -26.49 -7.36
C HIS A 246 15.88 -27.05 -7.34
N LYS A 247 16.81 -26.45 -8.08
CA LYS A 247 18.19 -26.92 -8.22
C LYS A 247 19.17 -26.20 -7.30
N LYS A 248 18.79 -25.03 -6.75
CA LYS A 248 19.66 -24.25 -5.87
C LYS A 248 19.76 -24.89 -4.49
N GLN A 249 20.92 -25.45 -4.17
CA GLN A 249 21.17 -26.14 -2.89
C GLN A 249 21.59 -25.19 -1.76
N VAL A 250 21.88 -23.91 -2.04
CA VAL A 250 22.36 -22.93 -1.06
C VAL A 250 21.22 -22.03 -0.57
N LYS A 251 21.06 -21.94 0.76
CA LYS A 251 19.98 -21.20 1.45
C LYS A 251 19.85 -19.73 1.03
N GLY A 252 20.97 -19.05 0.79
CA GLY A 252 21.00 -17.63 0.39
C GLY A 252 20.36 -17.41 -0.98
N ASP A 253 20.69 -18.28 -1.94
CA ASP A 253 20.23 -18.12 -3.31
C ASP A 253 18.75 -18.49 -3.50
N LEU A 254 18.23 -19.41 -2.67
CA LEU A 254 16.80 -19.75 -2.63
C LEU A 254 15.97 -18.58 -2.06
N THR A 255 16.42 -17.99 -0.96
CA THR A 255 15.72 -16.87 -0.31
C THR A 255 15.66 -15.68 -1.26
N SER A 256 16.79 -15.32 -1.88
CA SER A 256 16.85 -14.23 -2.86
C SER A 256 15.93 -14.49 -4.06
N ASN A 257 15.92 -15.71 -4.61
CA ASN A 257 14.98 -16.07 -5.68
C ASN A 257 13.52 -15.80 -5.28
N ILE A 258 13.10 -16.27 -4.10
CA ILE A 258 11.72 -16.12 -3.62
C ILE A 258 11.37 -14.64 -3.46
N GLU A 259 12.29 -13.84 -2.89
CA GLU A 259 12.12 -12.38 -2.78
C GLU A 259 11.87 -11.74 -4.13
N ASN A 260 12.71 -12.02 -5.13
CA ASN A 260 12.62 -11.46 -6.48
C ASN A 260 11.31 -11.83 -7.16
N ILE A 261 10.89 -13.09 -7.00
CA ILE A 261 9.65 -13.61 -7.56
C ILE A 261 8.44 -12.93 -6.89
N LEU A 262 8.41 -12.83 -5.56
CA LEU A 262 7.31 -12.17 -4.85
C LEU A 262 7.22 -10.68 -5.19
N LEU A 263 8.34 -9.97 -5.26
CA LEU A 263 8.39 -8.57 -5.69
C LEU A 263 7.83 -8.41 -7.10
N THR A 264 8.11 -9.37 -7.99
CA THR A 264 7.56 -9.39 -9.35
C THR A 264 6.04 -9.55 -9.32
N VAL A 265 5.53 -10.57 -8.62
CA VAL A 265 4.09 -10.86 -8.55
C VAL A 265 3.30 -9.71 -7.91
N LEU A 266 3.79 -9.18 -6.78
CA LEU A 266 3.14 -8.06 -6.10
C LEU A 266 3.14 -6.78 -6.95
N SER A 267 4.22 -6.51 -7.67
CA SER A 267 4.29 -5.36 -8.58
C SER A 267 3.26 -5.47 -9.71
N ILE A 268 3.19 -6.61 -10.40
CA ILE A 268 2.26 -6.72 -11.53
C ILE A 268 0.80 -6.86 -11.01
N ALA A 269 0.57 -7.46 -9.84
CA ALA A 269 -0.75 -7.50 -9.20
C ALA A 269 -1.27 -6.09 -8.88
N MET A 270 -0.39 -5.19 -8.41
CA MET A 270 -0.73 -3.78 -8.21
C MET A 270 -1.22 -3.12 -9.49
N SER A 271 -0.50 -3.32 -10.59
CA SER A 271 -0.88 -2.78 -11.90
C SER A 271 -2.30 -3.21 -12.29
N ASN A 272 -2.62 -4.49 -12.10
CA ASN A 272 -3.95 -5.01 -12.40
C ASN A 272 -5.03 -4.52 -11.43
N ALA A 273 -4.70 -4.28 -10.15
CA ALA A 273 -5.62 -3.67 -9.19
C ALA A 273 -5.97 -2.21 -9.56
N CYS A 274 -5.05 -1.49 -10.22
CA CYS A 274 -5.27 -0.12 -10.69
C CYS A 274 -5.93 -0.03 -12.09
N ASN A 275 -6.14 -1.16 -12.78
CA ASN A 275 -6.75 -1.20 -14.12
C ASN A 275 -8.27 -1.40 -14.08
N GLU A 276 -8.98 -0.99 -15.13
CA GLU A 276 -10.47 -1.00 -15.18
C GLU A 276 -11.12 -2.37 -14.92
N LYS A 277 -10.46 -3.50 -15.22
CA LYS A 277 -11.04 -4.85 -15.03
C LYS A 277 -10.71 -5.49 -13.67
N GLN A 278 -9.75 -4.95 -12.93
CA GLN A 278 -9.37 -5.37 -11.57
C GLN A 278 -9.29 -6.89 -11.34
N GLY A 279 -8.57 -7.61 -12.21
CA GLY A 279 -8.42 -9.08 -12.12
C GLY A 279 -7.44 -9.59 -11.06
N TRP A 280 -7.08 -8.81 -10.03
CA TRP A 280 -5.90 -9.07 -9.18
C TRP A 280 -5.97 -10.35 -8.32
N ARG A 281 -7.16 -10.75 -7.84
CA ARG A 281 -7.30 -11.78 -6.78
C ARG A 281 -6.84 -13.18 -7.17
N PRO A 282 -7.27 -13.76 -8.31
CA PRO A 282 -6.83 -15.10 -8.69
C PRO A 282 -5.30 -15.20 -8.79
N HIS A 283 -4.60 -14.07 -8.96
CA HIS A 283 -3.16 -14.02 -9.14
C HIS A 283 -2.36 -13.84 -7.84
N LEU A 284 -3.03 -13.71 -6.69
CA LEU A 284 -2.38 -13.59 -5.38
C LEU A 284 -2.38 -14.92 -4.60
N GLU A 285 -2.94 -16.00 -5.16
CA GLU A 285 -3.06 -17.30 -4.47
C GLU A 285 -1.68 -17.95 -4.25
N GLY A 286 -0.80 -17.93 -5.27
CA GLY A 286 0.58 -18.39 -5.14
C GLY A 286 1.41 -17.51 -4.20
N ALA A 287 1.20 -16.19 -4.22
CA ALA A 287 1.86 -15.27 -3.30
C ALA A 287 1.47 -15.54 -1.84
N LYS A 288 0.19 -15.81 -1.60
CA LYS A 288 -0.37 -16.19 -0.29
C LYS A 288 0.33 -17.42 0.28
N GLU A 289 0.39 -18.52 -0.47
CA GLU A 289 1.01 -19.76 -0.01
C GLU A 289 2.51 -19.56 0.32
N ILE A 290 3.22 -18.80 -0.52
CA ILE A 290 4.64 -18.53 -0.30
C ILE A 290 4.87 -17.68 0.96
N ILE A 291 4.07 -16.63 1.16
CA ILE A 291 4.16 -15.76 2.34
C ILE A 291 3.83 -16.53 3.61
N MET A 292 2.79 -17.37 3.60
CA MET A 292 2.44 -18.20 4.75
C MET A 292 3.57 -19.17 5.12
N LYS A 293 4.16 -19.83 4.13
CA LYS A 293 5.32 -20.73 4.33
C LYS A 293 6.55 -19.95 4.80
N ALA A 294 6.84 -18.78 4.21
CA ALA A 294 7.95 -17.93 4.61
C ALA A 294 7.84 -17.52 6.09
N THR A 295 6.65 -17.06 6.50
CA THR A 295 6.36 -16.59 7.87
C THR A 295 6.59 -17.69 8.92
N ASN A 296 6.25 -18.94 8.59
CA ASN A 296 6.43 -20.10 9.48
C ASN A 296 7.80 -20.77 9.39
N SER A 297 8.76 -20.18 8.67
CA SER A 297 10.03 -20.83 8.36
C SER A 297 11.25 -20.06 8.84
N LYS A 298 12.43 -20.64 8.60
CA LYS A 298 13.72 -20.02 8.90
C LYS A 298 14.08 -18.82 8.01
N ILE A 299 13.32 -18.54 6.94
CA ILE A 299 13.54 -17.34 6.10
C ILE A 299 12.66 -16.15 6.50
N ARG A 300 11.80 -16.31 7.53
CA ARG A 300 10.96 -15.22 8.08
C ARG A 300 11.74 -13.97 8.49
N SER A 301 13.05 -14.10 8.73
CA SER A 301 13.91 -12.99 9.13
C SER A 301 14.37 -12.12 7.95
N SER A 302 14.12 -12.53 6.70
CA SER A 302 14.47 -11.73 5.52
C SER A 302 13.73 -10.38 5.57
N PRO A 303 14.46 -9.26 5.49
CA PRO A 303 13.82 -7.95 5.47
C PRO A 303 12.91 -7.75 4.24
N THR A 304 13.35 -8.20 3.07
CA THR A 304 12.55 -8.10 1.84
C THR A 304 11.26 -8.91 1.93
N LEU A 305 11.29 -10.11 2.51
CA LEU A 305 10.07 -10.91 2.69
C LEU A 305 9.09 -10.28 3.69
N ILE A 306 9.58 -9.59 4.72
CA ILE A 306 8.75 -8.83 5.66
C ILE A 306 8.06 -7.65 4.96
N VAL A 307 8.78 -6.96 4.07
CA VAL A 307 8.19 -5.90 3.21
C VAL A 307 7.12 -6.48 2.28
N CYS A 308 7.39 -7.62 1.64
CA CYS A 308 6.40 -8.31 0.80
C CYS A 308 5.16 -8.75 1.60
N LYS A 309 5.33 -9.20 2.85
CA LYS A 309 4.23 -9.56 3.75
C LYS A 309 3.35 -8.34 4.05
N LEU A 310 3.93 -7.17 4.37
CA LEU A 310 3.16 -5.93 4.57
C LEU A 310 2.41 -5.50 3.30
N TRP A 311 3.05 -5.58 2.14
CA TRP A 311 2.41 -5.25 0.87
C TRP A 311 1.20 -6.16 0.61
N PHE A 312 1.39 -7.48 0.72
CA PHE A 312 0.33 -8.47 0.54
C PHE A 312 -0.80 -8.30 1.56
N ALA A 313 -0.45 -8.06 2.83
CA ALA A 313 -1.42 -7.82 3.90
C ALA A 313 -2.35 -6.64 3.56
N ASP A 314 -1.80 -5.56 3.00
CA ASP A 314 -2.57 -4.41 2.58
C ASP A 314 -3.56 -4.72 1.43
N PHE A 315 -3.14 -5.50 0.42
CA PHE A 315 -4.07 -5.99 -0.61
C PHE A 315 -5.21 -6.82 -0.01
N GLU A 316 -4.89 -7.73 0.91
CA GLU A 316 -5.87 -8.61 1.54
C GLU A 316 -6.85 -7.86 2.45
N ILE A 317 -6.38 -6.85 3.18
CA ILE A 317 -7.25 -5.99 3.99
C ILE A 317 -8.19 -5.20 3.09
N LEU A 318 -7.67 -4.47 2.09
CA LEU A 318 -8.52 -3.67 1.21
C LEU A 318 -9.54 -4.55 0.51
N ALA A 319 -9.14 -5.71 0.01
CA ALA A 319 -10.05 -6.65 -0.62
C ALA A 319 -11.08 -7.24 0.34
N GLY A 320 -10.67 -7.61 1.55
CA GLY A 320 -11.58 -8.10 2.60
C GLY A 320 -12.68 -7.09 2.94
N LEU A 321 -12.34 -5.80 2.94
CA LEU A 321 -13.23 -4.69 3.25
C LEU A 321 -14.10 -4.26 2.04
N SER A 322 -13.52 -4.14 0.85
CA SER A 322 -14.15 -3.53 -0.33
C SER A 322 -14.83 -4.53 -1.26
N SER A 323 -14.26 -5.74 -1.43
CA SER A 323 -14.74 -6.69 -2.42
C SER A 323 -15.84 -7.60 -1.86
N GLU A 324 -16.85 -7.92 -2.66
CA GLU A 324 -17.84 -8.95 -2.31
C GLU A 324 -17.17 -10.32 -2.13
N LEU A 325 -16.13 -10.62 -2.92
CA LEU A 325 -15.42 -11.89 -2.92
C LEU A 325 -14.41 -12.04 -1.74
N GLY A 326 -14.18 -10.96 -0.98
CA GLY A 326 -13.32 -10.96 0.22
C GLY A 326 -11.83 -10.80 -0.09
N GLY A 327 -10.94 -11.50 0.59
CA GLY A 327 -9.51 -11.65 0.23
C GLY A 327 -9.21 -13.05 -0.34
N THR A 328 -7.95 -13.37 -0.61
CA THR A 328 -7.49 -14.76 -0.82
C THR A 328 -7.41 -15.54 0.49
N LEU A 329 -7.26 -14.86 1.64
CA LEU A 329 -7.24 -15.49 2.97
C LEU A 329 -8.65 -15.99 3.35
N ARG A 330 -8.77 -17.30 3.59
CA ARG A 330 -10.05 -18.00 3.77
C ARG A 330 -10.34 -18.42 5.21
N THR A 331 -9.35 -18.44 6.10
CA THR A 331 -9.51 -18.82 7.51
C THR A 331 -8.97 -17.76 8.46
N LYS A 332 -9.40 -17.80 9.73
CA LYS A 332 -8.92 -16.87 10.76
C LYS A 332 -7.43 -17.06 11.03
N GLU A 333 -6.97 -18.31 11.02
CA GLU A 333 -5.56 -18.66 11.23
C GLU A 333 -4.66 -18.10 10.12
N GLN A 334 -5.13 -18.13 8.87
CA GLN A 334 -4.43 -17.50 7.74
C GLN A 334 -4.31 -15.99 7.92
N MET A 335 -5.39 -15.34 8.36
CA MET A 335 -5.41 -13.90 8.64
C MET A 335 -4.51 -13.54 9.83
N ASP A 336 -4.55 -14.32 10.90
CA ASP A 336 -3.70 -14.13 12.08
C ASP A 336 -2.21 -14.28 11.75
N LEU A 337 -1.87 -15.21 10.85
CA LEU A 337 -0.49 -15.40 10.40
C LEU A 337 0.01 -14.22 9.54
N VAL A 338 -0.82 -13.72 8.61
CA VAL A 338 -0.42 -12.70 7.64
C VAL A 338 -0.48 -11.29 8.23
N PHE A 339 -1.50 -10.99 9.03
CA PHE A 339 -1.74 -9.63 9.55
C PHE A 339 -1.07 -9.37 10.91
N ASN A 340 -0.47 -10.38 11.54
CA ASN A 340 0.30 -10.17 12.77
C ASN A 340 1.77 -9.88 12.43
N PHE A 341 2.28 -8.75 12.92
CA PHE A 341 3.68 -8.35 12.78
C PHE A 341 4.34 -8.36 14.16
N ASP A 342 5.27 -9.28 14.37
CA ASP A 342 5.99 -9.38 15.65
C ASP A 342 6.95 -8.19 15.86
N PRO A 343 7.50 -7.98 17.08
CA PRO A 343 8.37 -6.84 17.34
C PRO A 343 9.61 -6.72 16.43
N TYR A 344 10.13 -7.86 15.95
CA TYR A 344 11.25 -7.88 15.01
C TYR A 344 10.79 -7.47 13.60
N GLU A 345 9.66 -7.99 13.13
CA GLU A 345 9.08 -7.57 11.85
C GLU A 345 8.77 -6.07 11.85
N GLN A 346 8.22 -5.55 12.96
CA GLN A 346 7.97 -4.13 13.12
C GLN A 346 9.27 -3.30 13.16
N SER A 347 10.34 -3.79 13.78
CA SER A 347 11.63 -3.06 13.77
C SER A 347 12.21 -2.99 12.36
N VAL A 348 12.14 -4.09 11.60
CA VAL A 348 12.56 -4.09 10.19
C VAL A 348 11.74 -3.08 9.39
N LEU A 349 10.41 -3.07 9.53
CA LEU A 349 9.56 -2.12 8.81
C LEU A 349 9.82 -0.66 9.20
N LYS A 350 10.27 -0.40 10.44
CA LYS A 350 10.74 0.92 10.88
C LYS A 350 12.08 1.31 10.25
N ASP A 351 13.02 0.37 10.15
CA ASP A 351 14.32 0.60 9.50
C ASP A 351 14.15 0.98 8.02
N TYR A 352 13.15 0.40 7.35
CA TYR A 352 12.75 0.79 5.99
C TYR A 352 11.90 2.08 5.93
N GLY A 353 11.51 2.67 7.07
CA GLY A 353 10.65 3.85 7.12
C GLY A 353 9.18 3.60 6.71
N LEU A 354 8.77 2.34 6.58
CA LEU A 354 7.39 1.95 6.26
C LEU A 354 6.46 2.08 7.49
N ILE A 355 7.01 1.94 8.69
CA ILE A 355 6.38 2.30 9.95
C ILE A 355 7.15 3.46 10.56
N GLN A 356 6.45 4.53 10.89
CA GLN A 356 7.03 5.73 11.51
C GLN A 356 7.18 5.53 13.02
N ASP A 357 8.00 6.35 13.69
CA ASP A 357 8.23 6.26 15.16
C ASP A 357 6.94 6.40 15.98
N ASN A 358 5.96 7.14 15.45
CA ASN A 358 4.63 7.32 16.03
C ASN A 358 3.67 6.15 15.73
N GLY A 359 4.16 5.07 15.10
CA GLY A 359 3.40 3.86 14.76
C GLY A 359 2.55 3.96 13.49
N PHE A 360 2.54 5.10 12.78
CA PHE A 360 1.84 5.24 11.51
C PHE A 360 2.49 4.38 10.41
N CYS A 361 1.71 3.53 9.75
CA CYS A 361 2.16 2.76 8.59
C CYS A 361 1.81 3.50 7.30
N VAL A 362 2.83 3.89 6.54
CA VAL A 362 2.66 4.72 5.32
C VAL A 362 2.13 3.93 4.13
N VAL A 363 2.22 2.59 4.19
CA VAL A 363 1.65 1.68 3.19
C VAL A 363 0.15 1.59 3.33
N THR A 364 -0.34 1.43 4.56
CA THR A 364 -1.75 1.16 4.82
C THR A 364 -2.56 2.41 5.17
N GLY A 365 -1.90 3.51 5.56
CA GLY A 365 -2.55 4.78 5.89
C GLY A 365 -3.06 4.87 7.34
N TYR A 366 -2.70 3.93 8.21
CA TYR A 366 -3.16 3.94 9.59
C TYR A 366 -2.08 3.43 10.55
N HIS A 367 -2.28 3.68 11.84
CA HIS A 367 -1.46 3.16 12.92
C HIS A 367 -1.40 1.63 12.86
N ILE A 368 -0.23 1.01 13.03
CA ILE A 368 -0.05 -0.45 12.93
C ILE A 368 -1.00 -1.24 13.85
N GLY A 369 -1.33 -0.68 15.02
CA GLY A 369 -2.31 -1.26 15.95
C GLY A 369 -3.76 -1.27 15.44
N CYS A 370 -4.09 -0.53 14.38
CA CYS A 370 -5.41 -0.58 13.75
C CYS A 370 -5.61 -1.85 12.91
N LEU A 371 -4.52 -2.51 12.51
CA LEU A 371 -4.56 -3.71 11.67
C LEU A 371 -5.29 -4.88 12.34
N GLU A 372 -5.17 -5.01 13.67
CA GLU A 372 -5.88 -6.02 14.47
C GLU A 372 -7.41 -5.92 14.29
N TYR A 373 -7.95 -4.71 14.39
CA TYR A 373 -9.38 -4.46 14.27
C TYR A 373 -9.88 -4.59 12.83
N LEU A 374 -9.08 -4.17 11.85
CA LEU A 374 -9.43 -4.36 10.44
C LEU A 374 -9.40 -5.84 10.04
N ARG A 375 -8.46 -6.63 10.58
CA ARG A 375 -8.47 -8.09 10.46
C ARG A 375 -9.76 -8.69 11.01
N GLU A 376 -10.16 -8.30 12.21
CA GLU A 376 -11.39 -8.83 12.84
C GLU A 376 -12.64 -8.46 12.03
N LEU A 377 -12.70 -7.23 11.53
CA LEU A 377 -13.75 -6.80 10.62
C LEU A 377 -13.77 -7.66 9.35
N CYS A 378 -12.62 -7.93 8.74
CA CYS A 378 -12.50 -8.82 7.58
C CYS A 378 -12.98 -10.26 7.89
N ASP A 379 -12.63 -10.81 9.05
CA ASP A 379 -13.06 -12.15 9.46
C ASP A 379 -14.59 -12.22 9.63
N LEU A 380 -15.18 -11.24 10.33
CA LEU A 380 -16.63 -11.13 10.54
C LEU A 380 -17.38 -10.96 9.22
N LEU A 381 -16.88 -10.11 8.32
CA LEU A 381 -17.48 -9.92 6.99
C LEU A 381 -17.41 -11.21 6.16
N ARG A 382 -16.27 -11.91 6.17
CA ARG A 382 -16.09 -13.20 5.47
C ARG A 382 -17.09 -14.24 5.97
N ARG A 383 -17.21 -14.36 7.28
CA ARG A 383 -18.16 -15.24 7.99
C ARG A 383 -19.61 -14.97 7.56
N LYS A 384 -20.05 -13.72 7.70
CA LYS A 384 -21.39 -13.29 7.28
C LYS A 384 -21.68 -13.48 5.79
N LYS A 385 -20.68 -13.31 4.91
CA LYS A 385 -20.80 -13.60 3.47
C LYS A 385 -21.01 -15.08 3.19
N ARG A 386 -20.33 -15.96 3.94
CA ARG A 386 -20.45 -17.42 3.79
C ARG A 386 -21.78 -17.92 4.35
N ASN A 387 -22.27 -17.31 5.43
CA ASN A 387 -23.53 -17.65 6.06
C ASN A 387 -24.25 -16.37 6.54
N SER A 388 -25.27 -15.94 5.80
CA SER A 388 -26.05 -14.74 6.12
C SER A 388 -26.80 -14.83 7.46
N ASN A 389 -27.03 -16.06 7.94
CA ASN A 389 -27.68 -16.33 9.23
C ASN A 389 -26.68 -16.50 10.38
N GLU A 390 -25.38 -16.28 10.15
CA GLU A 390 -24.38 -16.37 11.20
C GLU A 390 -24.61 -15.31 12.28
N GLN A 391 -24.78 -15.76 13.52
CA GLN A 391 -24.86 -14.90 14.70
C GLN A 391 -23.50 -14.94 15.40
N SER A 392 -22.67 -13.93 15.13
CA SER A 392 -21.44 -13.71 15.90
C SER A 392 -21.76 -13.32 17.34
N ASP A 393 -20.80 -13.57 18.24
CA ASP A 393 -20.93 -13.18 19.64
C ASP A 393 -21.08 -11.64 19.74
N PRO A 394 -22.10 -11.11 20.44
CA PRO A 394 -22.23 -9.67 20.69
C PRO A 394 -20.95 -9.02 21.25
N PHE A 395 -20.15 -9.75 22.03
CA PHE A 395 -18.88 -9.25 22.55
C PHE A 395 -17.82 -9.04 21.47
N GLU A 396 -17.83 -9.80 20.37
CA GLU A 396 -16.95 -9.55 19.22
C GLU A 396 -17.25 -8.17 18.60
N TYR A 397 -18.53 -7.82 18.45
CA TYR A 397 -18.92 -6.51 17.94
C TYR A 397 -18.59 -5.38 18.91
N MET A 398 -18.79 -5.58 20.21
CA MET A 398 -18.42 -4.59 21.23
C MET A 398 -16.92 -4.33 21.26
N HIS A 399 -16.10 -5.40 21.17
CA HIS A 399 -14.66 -5.30 21.09
C HIS A 399 -14.21 -4.52 19.86
N LEU A 400 -14.75 -4.88 18.68
CA LEU A 400 -14.42 -4.22 17.42
C LEU A 400 -14.80 -2.72 17.42
N ILE A 401 -16.01 -2.37 17.88
CA ILE A 401 -16.46 -0.98 17.96
C ILE A 401 -15.60 -0.18 18.93
N SER A 402 -15.29 -0.74 20.10
CA SER A 402 -14.44 -0.09 21.11
C SER A 402 -13.01 0.11 20.62
N GLY A 403 -12.46 -0.89 19.93
CA GLY A 403 -11.14 -0.85 19.31
C GLY A 403 -11.03 0.23 18.24
N LEU A 404 -11.96 0.23 17.27
CA LEU A 404 -12.03 1.25 16.22
C LEU A 404 -12.22 2.66 16.79
N TYR A 405 -13.03 2.82 17.83
CA TYR A 405 -13.17 4.10 18.52
C TYR A 405 -11.86 4.56 19.18
N THR A 406 -11.13 3.64 19.82
CA THR A 406 -9.82 3.94 20.43
C THR A 406 -8.82 4.36 19.36
N GLN A 407 -8.76 3.64 18.23
CA GLN A 407 -7.91 3.99 17.09
C GLN A 407 -8.31 5.35 16.47
N TYR A 408 -9.60 5.68 16.42
CA TYR A 408 -10.08 6.98 15.93
C TYR A 408 -9.56 8.17 16.77
N GLN A 409 -9.24 7.98 18.05
CA GLN A 409 -8.71 9.04 18.91
C GLN A 409 -7.24 9.37 18.65
N ILE A 410 -6.50 8.53 17.92
CA ILE A 410 -5.09 8.76 17.63
C ILE A 410 -4.93 10.04 16.80
N ARG A 411 -4.00 10.90 17.23
CA ARG A 411 -3.59 12.11 16.52
C ARG A 411 -2.08 12.15 16.37
N PHE A 412 -1.62 12.42 15.16
CA PHE A 412 -0.21 12.45 14.79
C PHE A 412 0.33 13.88 14.68
N ALA A 413 -0.44 14.80 14.10
CA ALA A 413 -0.01 16.19 14.01
C ALA A 413 -0.21 16.92 15.33
N ARG A 414 0.77 17.79 15.64
CA ARG A 414 0.69 18.75 16.73
C ARG A 414 0.05 20.02 16.22
N VAL A 415 -0.83 20.60 17.02
CA VAL A 415 -1.40 21.92 16.76
C VAL A 415 -0.48 22.97 17.37
N GLU A 416 0.09 23.84 16.55
CA GLU A 416 0.86 25.00 17.00
C GLU A 416 0.05 26.27 16.76
N THR A 417 -0.09 27.12 17.79
CA THR A 417 -0.73 28.42 17.63
C THR A 417 0.27 29.41 17.07
N THR A 418 -0.01 29.96 15.89
CA THR A 418 0.76 31.04 15.26
C THR A 418 -0.03 32.35 15.29
N PRO A 419 0.59 33.51 15.07
CA PRO A 419 -0.13 34.79 14.95
C PRO A 419 -1.24 34.79 13.90
N ASP A 420 -1.10 33.95 12.87
CA ASP A 420 -2.05 33.80 11.76
C ASP A 420 -3.11 32.71 12.01
N GLY A 421 -3.09 32.06 13.18
CA GLY A 421 -4.01 31.00 13.58
C GLY A 421 -3.33 29.66 13.91
N PRO A 422 -4.12 28.62 14.24
CA PRO A 422 -3.59 27.28 14.49
C PRO A 422 -3.06 26.64 13.20
N VAL A 423 -1.87 26.06 13.27
CA VAL A 423 -1.19 25.38 12.16
C VAL A 423 -0.83 23.96 12.59
N LEU A 424 -1.08 22.99 11.71
CA LEU A 424 -0.68 21.61 11.93
C LEU A 424 0.81 21.40 11.61
N ARG A 425 1.51 20.71 12.52
CA ARG A 425 2.90 20.29 12.36
C ARG A 425 3.04 18.80 12.57
N GLY A 426 3.83 18.18 11.70
CA GLY A 426 4.13 16.77 11.79
C GLY A 426 4.63 16.23 10.45
N PRO A 427 5.06 14.96 10.44
CA PRO A 427 5.31 14.26 9.19
C PRO A 427 4.02 14.21 8.35
N LEU A 428 4.16 14.32 7.03
CA LEU A 428 3.05 14.30 6.07
C LEU A 428 1.97 15.37 6.28
N CYS A 429 2.29 16.51 6.92
CA CYS A 429 1.45 17.70 6.85
C CYS A 429 1.58 18.38 5.47
N ASP A 430 0.47 18.95 5.00
CA ASP A 430 0.34 19.61 3.71
C ASP A 430 -0.39 20.96 3.83
N LYS A 431 -0.23 21.82 2.83
CA LYS A 431 -0.91 23.12 2.70
C LYS A 431 -1.80 23.11 1.45
N VAL A 432 -3.10 23.21 1.68
CA VAL A 432 -4.11 23.27 0.62
C VAL A 432 -4.37 24.73 0.26
N LEU A 433 -4.12 25.10 -0.99
CA LEU A 433 -4.40 26.45 -1.49
C LEU A 433 -5.87 26.56 -1.93
N LYS A 434 -6.63 27.40 -1.24
CA LYS A 434 -8.04 27.67 -1.52
C LYS A 434 -8.18 28.67 -2.68
N SER A 435 -9.36 28.68 -3.29
CA SER A 435 -9.67 29.59 -4.41
C SER A 435 -9.60 31.07 -4.03
N ASP A 436 -9.82 31.40 -2.75
CA ASP A 436 -9.70 32.76 -2.21
C ASP A 436 -8.23 33.18 -1.94
N GLY A 437 -7.26 32.30 -2.22
CA GLY A 437 -5.84 32.55 -2.01
C GLY A 437 -5.33 32.19 -0.60
N LYS A 438 -6.19 31.74 0.32
CA LYS A 438 -5.77 31.30 1.66
C LYS A 438 -5.23 29.88 1.65
N PHE A 439 -4.40 29.57 2.64
CA PHE A 439 -3.91 28.22 2.87
C PHE A 439 -4.60 27.61 4.09
N GLU A 440 -5.04 26.36 3.94
CA GLU A 440 -5.45 25.51 5.05
C GLU A 440 -4.45 24.39 5.24
N THR A 441 -4.12 24.03 6.48
CA THR A 441 -3.19 22.94 6.75
C THR A 441 -3.92 21.65 7.05
N VAL A 442 -3.46 20.55 6.46
CA VAL A 442 -3.96 19.20 6.71
C VAL A 442 -2.85 18.28 7.19
N SER A 443 -3.22 17.20 7.87
CA SER A 443 -2.33 16.11 8.25
C SER A 443 -2.84 14.84 7.60
N TRP A 444 -2.09 14.32 6.62
CA TRP A 444 -2.51 13.11 5.91
C TRP A 444 -2.54 11.87 6.82
N MET A 445 -1.65 11.82 7.82
CA MET A 445 -1.68 10.76 8.83
C MET A 445 -2.98 10.79 9.64
N ASP A 446 -3.41 11.98 10.07
CA ASP A 446 -4.65 12.14 10.83
C ASP A 446 -5.89 11.89 9.99
N LEU A 447 -5.90 12.42 8.76
CA LEU A 447 -6.99 12.22 7.81
C LEU A 447 -7.21 10.73 7.52
N SER A 448 -6.13 10.02 7.15
CA SER A 448 -6.23 8.61 6.78
C SER A 448 -6.59 7.71 7.96
N GLN A 449 -5.95 7.89 9.12
CA GLN A 449 -6.28 7.18 10.36
C GLN A 449 -7.76 7.34 10.75
N GLN A 450 -8.26 8.58 10.73
CA GLN A 450 -9.65 8.85 11.08
C GLN A 450 -10.62 8.32 10.02
N ALA A 451 -10.28 8.43 8.75
CA ALA A 451 -11.10 7.93 7.66
C ALA A 451 -11.28 6.41 7.75
N PHE A 452 -10.19 5.64 7.90
CA PHE A 452 -10.26 4.18 8.02
C PHE A 452 -11.07 3.71 9.23
N THR A 453 -10.88 4.35 10.38
CA THR A 453 -11.61 3.97 11.61
C THR A 453 -13.09 4.31 11.54
N LEU A 454 -13.46 5.47 11.01
CA LEU A 454 -14.86 5.85 10.78
C LEU A 454 -15.53 4.96 9.74
N ALA A 455 -14.86 4.65 8.63
CA ALA A 455 -15.37 3.75 7.61
C ALA A 455 -15.53 2.32 8.13
N GLY A 456 -14.60 1.86 8.98
CA GLY A 456 -14.74 0.60 9.72
C GLY A 456 -16.01 0.59 10.58
N LEU A 457 -16.26 1.65 11.35
CA LEU A 457 -17.49 1.77 12.16
C LEU A 457 -18.76 1.79 11.30
N ILE A 458 -18.78 2.56 10.21
CA ILE A 458 -19.91 2.57 9.26
C ILE A 458 -20.15 1.15 8.74
N THR A 459 -19.08 0.45 8.36
CA THR A 459 -19.14 -0.93 7.84
C THR A 459 -19.69 -1.91 8.88
N VAL A 460 -19.30 -1.79 10.15
CA VAL A 460 -19.86 -2.61 11.24
C VAL A 460 -21.37 -2.39 11.35
N PHE A 461 -21.80 -1.13 11.44
CA PHE A 461 -23.22 -0.82 11.61
C PHE A 461 -24.07 -1.22 10.40
N THR A 462 -23.60 -0.97 9.18
CA THR A 462 -24.38 -1.27 7.96
C THR A 462 -24.27 -2.74 7.57
N ARG A 463 -23.06 -3.30 7.48
CA ARG A 463 -22.84 -4.64 6.92
C ARG A 463 -22.88 -5.75 7.94
N LEU A 464 -22.58 -5.52 9.22
CA LEU A 464 -22.64 -6.57 10.25
C LEU A 464 -23.93 -6.51 11.06
N LEU A 465 -24.34 -5.31 11.48
CA LEU A 465 -25.54 -5.11 12.31
C LEU A 465 -26.81 -4.81 11.50
N ASN A 466 -26.71 -4.60 10.18
CA ASN A 466 -27.83 -4.31 9.29
C ASN A 466 -28.63 -3.05 9.68
N ASN A 467 -27.97 -2.05 10.27
CA ASN A 467 -28.61 -0.79 10.59
C ASN A 467 -28.98 -0.05 9.31
N PRO A 468 -30.16 0.58 9.24
CA PRO A 468 -30.59 1.30 8.05
C PRO A 468 -29.76 2.59 7.89
N TYR A 469 -29.46 2.96 6.64
CA TYR A 469 -28.57 4.08 6.32
C TYR A 469 -29.07 5.45 6.82
N ASP A 470 -30.37 5.59 7.05
CA ASP A 470 -31.01 6.81 7.59
C ASP A 470 -30.89 6.94 9.11
N ALA A 471 -30.36 5.93 9.81
CA ALA A 471 -30.19 5.97 11.25
C ALA A 471 -29.29 7.13 11.69
N THR A 472 -29.69 7.84 12.74
CA THR A 472 -29.03 9.09 13.20
C THR A 472 -27.54 8.91 13.48
N HIS A 473 -27.15 7.79 14.07
CA HIS A 473 -25.73 7.50 14.37
C HIS A 473 -24.91 7.28 13.08
N LEU A 474 -25.49 6.64 12.06
CA LEU A 474 -24.84 6.45 10.76
C LEU A 474 -24.67 7.78 10.03
N LYS A 475 -25.71 8.63 9.99
CA LYS A 475 -25.61 10.00 9.44
C LYS A 475 -24.50 10.82 10.14
N GLY A 476 -24.39 10.68 11.46
CA GLY A 476 -23.33 11.32 12.25
C GLY A 476 -21.93 10.83 11.87
N LEU A 477 -21.75 9.52 11.65
CA LEU A 477 -20.47 8.95 11.21
C LEU A 477 -20.11 9.37 9.77
N VAL A 478 -21.07 9.32 8.84
CA VAL A 478 -20.86 9.77 7.45
C VAL A 478 -20.47 11.25 7.42
N THR A 479 -21.17 12.09 8.20
CA THR A 479 -20.85 13.53 8.30
C THR A 479 -19.40 13.74 8.75
N LYS A 480 -18.92 12.98 9.75
CA LYS A 480 -17.52 13.06 10.18
C LYS A 480 -16.54 12.67 9.07
N VAL A 481 -16.82 11.64 8.27
CA VAL A 481 -15.96 11.26 7.14
C VAL A 481 -15.95 12.36 6.07
N VAL A 482 -17.11 12.90 5.73
CA VAL A 482 -17.23 14.00 4.75
C VAL A 482 -16.51 15.25 5.25
N ASP A 483 -16.59 15.57 6.55
CA ASP A 483 -15.88 16.71 7.15
C ASP A 483 -14.36 16.62 6.99
N LEU A 484 -13.78 15.41 6.96
CA LEU A 484 -12.34 15.21 6.72
C LEU A 484 -11.90 15.73 5.34
N ILE A 485 -12.76 15.59 4.32
CA ILE A 485 -12.44 15.95 2.93
C ILE A 485 -12.97 17.32 2.50
N LYS A 486 -13.82 17.98 3.32
CA LYS A 486 -14.36 19.32 3.03
C LYS A 486 -13.28 20.38 2.79
N VAL A 487 -12.12 20.24 3.44
CA VAL A 487 -10.97 21.14 3.26
C VAL A 487 -10.51 21.24 1.81
N PHE A 488 -10.74 20.19 1.01
CA PHE A 488 -10.34 20.16 -0.40
C PHE A 488 -11.39 20.75 -1.35
N GLN A 489 -12.59 21.08 -0.87
CA GLN A 489 -13.58 21.78 -1.71
C GLN A 489 -13.04 23.15 -2.15
N ASN A 490 -13.26 23.50 -3.41
CA ASN A 490 -12.83 24.78 -3.97
C ASN A 490 -11.31 25.04 -3.82
N CYS A 491 -10.47 24.01 -3.83
CA CYS A 491 -9.02 24.18 -3.90
C CYS A 491 -8.55 24.44 -5.34
N LYS A 492 -7.37 25.08 -5.48
CA LYS A 492 -6.64 25.16 -6.75
C LYS A 492 -6.14 23.75 -7.16
N PRO A 493 -5.70 23.54 -8.42
CA PRO A 493 -5.41 22.20 -8.94
C PRO A 493 -4.56 21.33 -7.99
N VAL A 494 -4.85 20.03 -7.96
CA VAL A 494 -4.27 19.05 -7.04
C VAL A 494 -2.73 19.05 -7.08
N ASP A 495 -2.15 19.37 -8.23
CA ASP A 495 -0.70 19.53 -8.45
C ASP A 495 -0.04 20.62 -7.58
N SER A 496 -0.83 21.47 -6.92
CA SER A 496 -0.33 22.48 -5.98
C SER A 496 -0.10 21.93 -4.55
N THR A 497 -0.59 20.73 -4.26
CA THR A 497 -0.40 20.05 -2.96
C THR A 497 0.96 19.35 -2.90
N ARG A 498 1.49 19.14 -1.69
CA ARG A 498 2.74 18.42 -1.50
C ARG A 498 2.59 16.93 -1.83
N PHE A 499 1.42 16.35 -1.59
CA PHE A 499 1.14 14.94 -1.82
C PHE A 499 -0.08 14.75 -2.73
N PRO A 500 0.07 14.98 -4.05
CA PRO A 500 -1.06 14.96 -4.97
C PRO A 500 -1.74 13.59 -5.07
N VAL A 501 -1.01 12.49 -4.86
CA VAL A 501 -1.57 11.13 -4.96
C VAL A 501 -2.18 10.65 -3.62
N ALA A 502 -1.98 11.38 -2.52
CA ALA A 502 -2.43 10.96 -1.17
C ALA A 502 -3.94 10.77 -1.03
N PHE A 503 -4.74 11.30 -1.95
CA PHE A 503 -6.19 11.06 -2.00
C PHE A 503 -6.53 9.58 -2.21
N SER A 504 -5.70 8.83 -2.96
CA SER A 504 -5.92 7.41 -3.23
C SER A 504 -5.93 6.59 -1.93
N MET A 505 -5.07 6.97 -0.96
CA MET A 505 -4.96 6.34 0.36
C MET A 505 -6.29 6.31 1.16
N ILE A 506 -7.20 7.26 0.91
CA ILE A 506 -8.50 7.33 1.58
C ILE A 506 -9.68 7.03 0.65
N GLN A 507 -9.42 6.44 -0.52
CA GLN A 507 -10.48 6.13 -1.47
C GLN A 507 -11.50 5.13 -0.90
N TRP A 508 -11.06 4.01 -0.32
CA TRP A 508 -11.98 3.05 0.34
C TRP A 508 -12.85 3.72 1.42
N PRO A 509 -12.29 4.45 2.40
CA PRO A 509 -13.10 5.14 3.40
C PRO A 509 -14.15 6.09 2.83
N ILE A 510 -13.79 6.87 1.81
CA ILE A 510 -14.74 7.81 1.19
C ILE A 510 -15.80 7.05 0.36
N SER A 511 -15.47 5.92 -0.26
CA SER A 511 -16.45 5.05 -0.91
C SER A 511 -17.49 4.54 0.07
N VAL A 512 -17.07 4.08 1.26
CA VAL A 512 -17.98 3.64 2.33
C VAL A 512 -18.92 4.76 2.77
N ALA A 513 -18.39 5.98 2.95
CA ALA A 513 -19.22 7.14 3.27
C ALA A 513 -20.17 7.52 2.13
N GLY A 514 -19.72 7.44 0.88
CA GLY A 514 -20.53 7.66 -0.32
C GLY A 514 -21.73 6.72 -0.41
N TRP A 515 -21.49 5.41 -0.27
CA TRP A 515 -22.57 4.42 -0.24
C TRP A 515 -23.50 4.62 0.94
N ALA A 516 -23.00 5.04 2.10
CA ALA A 516 -23.83 5.29 3.28
C ALA A 516 -24.51 6.67 3.30
N CYS A 517 -24.17 7.58 2.38
CA CYS A 517 -24.67 8.93 2.38
C CYS A 517 -26.16 9.00 1.99
N THR A 518 -26.93 9.74 2.77
CA THR A 518 -28.35 10.02 2.52
C THR A 518 -28.67 11.52 2.53
N GLU A 519 -27.64 12.38 2.66
CA GLU A 519 -27.82 13.83 2.78
C GLU A 519 -27.34 14.50 1.49
N PRO A 520 -28.25 15.01 0.62
CA PRO A 520 -27.87 15.56 -0.69
C PRO A 520 -26.86 16.72 -0.61
N SER A 521 -26.84 17.46 0.49
CA SER A 521 -25.87 18.53 0.73
C SER A 521 -24.40 18.05 0.78
N GLN A 522 -24.18 16.75 1.01
CA GLN A 522 -22.85 16.13 1.09
C GLN A 522 -22.38 15.53 -0.24
N TYR A 523 -23.28 15.33 -1.21
CA TYR A 523 -22.97 14.66 -2.48
C TYR A 523 -21.86 15.39 -3.25
N SER A 524 -21.94 16.71 -3.36
CA SER A 524 -20.95 17.53 -4.07
C SER A 524 -19.55 17.48 -3.44
N VAL A 525 -19.45 17.27 -2.12
CA VAL A 525 -18.16 17.09 -1.44
C VAL A 525 -17.51 15.78 -1.88
N ILE A 526 -18.31 14.71 -1.90
CA ILE A 526 -17.88 13.34 -2.25
C ILE A 526 -17.53 13.26 -3.74
N GLU A 527 -18.37 13.83 -4.60
CA GLU A 527 -18.11 13.93 -6.05
C GLU A 527 -16.78 14.63 -6.33
N ASN A 528 -16.57 15.80 -5.72
CA ASN A 528 -15.33 16.56 -5.88
C ASN A 528 -14.09 15.75 -5.45
N PHE A 529 -14.19 14.96 -4.38
CA PHE A 529 -13.11 14.07 -3.95
C PHE A 529 -12.74 13.02 -5.00
N PHE A 530 -13.73 12.31 -5.57
CA PHE A 530 -13.45 11.30 -6.58
C PHE A 530 -12.98 11.89 -7.91
N GLU A 531 -13.46 13.09 -8.27
CA GLU A 531 -12.94 13.84 -9.41
C GLU A 531 -11.45 14.19 -9.22
N MET A 532 -11.04 14.61 -8.01
CA MET A 532 -9.62 14.82 -7.70
C MET A 532 -8.80 13.53 -7.78
N CYS A 533 -9.31 12.41 -7.23
CA CYS A 533 -8.63 11.11 -7.34
C CYS A 533 -8.42 10.71 -8.81
N SER A 534 -9.43 10.89 -9.65
CA SER A 534 -9.39 10.61 -11.08
C SER A 534 -8.35 11.48 -11.80
N GLN A 535 -8.28 12.78 -11.48
CA GLN A 535 -7.27 13.70 -12.02
C GLN A 535 -5.83 13.29 -11.66
N THR A 536 -5.63 12.62 -10.53
CA THR A 536 -4.33 12.13 -10.07
C THR A 536 -3.95 10.76 -10.62
N GLY A 537 -4.78 10.17 -11.49
CA GLY A 537 -4.52 8.89 -12.15
C GLY A 537 -5.16 7.66 -11.48
N SER A 538 -6.09 7.84 -10.53
CA SER A 538 -6.86 6.71 -9.99
C SER A 538 -8.02 6.34 -10.92
N ASN A 539 -7.84 5.28 -11.72
CA ASN A 539 -8.90 4.76 -12.59
C ASN A 539 -10.06 4.15 -11.79
N SER A 540 -9.78 3.59 -10.61
CA SER A 540 -10.78 3.00 -9.71
C SER A 540 -11.74 4.05 -9.14
N ALA A 541 -11.30 5.32 -9.04
CA ALA A 541 -12.10 6.43 -8.51
C ALA A 541 -13.36 6.72 -9.35
N ASN A 542 -13.23 6.71 -10.68
CA ASN A 542 -14.38 6.94 -11.58
C ASN A 542 -15.43 5.84 -11.41
N MET A 543 -14.99 4.57 -11.38
CA MET A 543 -15.89 3.43 -11.20
C MET A 543 -16.59 3.46 -9.84
N ALA A 544 -15.87 3.84 -8.78
CA ALA A 544 -16.45 4.00 -7.45
C ALA A 544 -17.51 5.11 -7.43
N LEU A 545 -17.23 6.26 -8.06
CA LEU A 545 -18.15 7.38 -8.13
C LEU A 545 -19.43 7.04 -8.90
N GLU A 546 -19.31 6.37 -10.05
CA GLU A 546 -20.47 5.93 -10.83
C GLU A 546 -21.39 5.00 -10.01
N ARG A 547 -20.80 4.07 -9.25
CA ARG A 547 -21.58 3.19 -8.35
C ARG A 547 -22.26 3.97 -7.25
N ILE A 548 -21.55 4.90 -6.61
CA ILE A 548 -22.11 5.76 -5.55
C ILE A 548 -23.30 6.56 -6.07
N LYS A 549 -23.16 7.20 -7.24
CA LYS A 549 -24.25 7.95 -7.89
C LYS A 549 -25.46 7.08 -8.16
N LYS A 550 -25.23 5.87 -8.69
CA LYS A 550 -26.31 4.90 -8.90
C LYS A 550 -27.01 4.50 -7.60
N VAL A 551 -26.28 4.34 -6.49
CA VAL A 551 -26.89 4.08 -5.17
C VAL A 551 -27.76 5.24 -4.73
N TRP A 552 -27.32 6.48 -4.92
CA TRP A 552 -28.11 7.67 -4.59
C TRP A 552 -29.38 7.76 -5.44
N GLU A 553 -29.26 7.55 -6.76
CA GLU A 553 -30.40 7.53 -7.68
C GLU A 553 -31.46 6.48 -7.29
N LEU A 554 -31.05 5.24 -6.99
CA LEU A 554 -32.00 4.19 -6.59
C LEU A 554 -32.71 4.49 -5.27
N ARG A 555 -32.02 5.13 -4.32
CA ARG A 555 -32.64 5.56 -3.06
C ARG A 555 -33.67 6.65 -3.30
N ASP A 556 -33.37 7.60 -4.18
CA ASP A 556 -34.29 8.69 -4.54
C ASP A 556 -35.55 8.16 -5.26
N THR A 557 -35.42 7.10 -6.07
CA THR A 557 -36.55 6.46 -6.77
C THR A 557 -37.29 5.42 -5.92
N GLY A 558 -36.78 5.07 -4.74
CA GLY A 558 -37.34 4.03 -3.88
C GLY A 558 -37.15 2.60 -4.41
N GLU A 559 -36.23 2.42 -5.36
CA GLU A 559 -35.87 1.12 -5.92
C GLU A 559 -34.88 0.38 -5.01
N THR A 560 -34.86 -0.96 -5.10
CA THR A 560 -33.95 -1.78 -4.30
C THR A 560 -32.50 -1.54 -4.73
N VAL A 561 -31.64 -1.20 -3.76
CA VAL A 561 -30.20 -1.02 -3.97
C VAL A 561 -29.48 -2.38 -4.19
N ASP A 562 -30.18 -3.49 -3.97
CA ASP A 562 -29.66 -4.85 -4.14
C ASP A 562 -29.12 -5.06 -5.57
N GLY A 563 -27.81 -5.31 -5.68
CA GLY A 563 -27.14 -5.57 -6.94
C GLY A 563 -26.41 -4.38 -7.59
N VAL A 564 -26.37 -3.20 -6.97
CA VAL A 564 -25.43 -2.13 -7.39
C VAL A 564 -23.99 -2.42 -6.97
N ASP A 565 -23.82 -3.07 -5.82
CA ASP A 565 -22.56 -3.71 -5.41
C ASP A 565 -22.27 -4.98 -6.22
N GLY A 566 -23.30 -5.57 -6.84
CA GLY A 566 -23.34 -6.94 -7.38
C GLY A 566 -22.87 -7.14 -8.82
N VAL A 567 -22.17 -6.19 -9.44
CA VAL A 567 -21.27 -6.61 -10.53
C VAL A 567 -20.09 -7.26 -9.83
N LYS A 568 -19.85 -8.55 -10.10
CA LYS A 568 -18.67 -9.34 -9.67
C LYS A 568 -17.34 -8.77 -10.21
N VAL A 569 -17.16 -7.46 -10.25
CA VAL A 569 -15.89 -6.80 -10.52
C VAL A 569 -15.23 -6.64 -9.17
N ASP A 570 -14.08 -7.26 -9.07
CA ASP A 570 -13.30 -7.36 -7.87
C ASP A 570 -12.58 -6.03 -7.57
N ILE A 571 -13.34 -5.04 -7.10
CA ILE A 571 -12.79 -3.69 -6.92
C ILE A 571 -12.01 -3.56 -5.62
N ILE A 572 -10.69 -3.33 -5.72
CA ILE A 572 -9.90 -2.71 -4.66
C ILE A 572 -9.97 -1.19 -4.85
N SER A 573 -10.47 -0.50 -3.83
CA SER A 573 -10.49 0.96 -3.77
C SER A 573 -9.11 1.48 -3.34
N TYR A 574 -8.17 1.44 -4.29
CA TYR A 574 -6.79 1.95 -4.17
C TYR A 574 -6.67 3.42 -4.56
#